data_AF-A0A8S9XFS1-F1
#
_entry.id   AF-A0A8S9XFS1-F1
#
_cell.length_a   1.000
_cell.length_b   1.000
_cell.length_c   1.000
_cell.angle_alpha   90.00
_cell.angle_beta   90.00
_cell.angle_gamma   90.00
#
_symmetry.space_group_name_H-M   'P 1'
#
loop_
_entity.id
_entity.type
_entity.pdbx_description
1 polymer ?
#
loop_
_entity_poly.entity_id
_entity_poly.type
_entity_poly.pdbx_seq_one_letter_code
_entity_poly.pdbx_strand_id
1 'polypeptide(L)'
;MPVTFSVPTSFSESAMPLLPRLRWYPRFAVKYKNQLRDAVPGIIDRADGDVDIWAISIVNTIRNLASHTDKGDKLNAKNPWYDWECERARRKSMCLLGLHRDTGSDMVRADYVLANHAYKAVVLRKRREFFDGLSTKFKEVRDSSEFWRLAKVFRRASSPLMC
;
A
#
# COMPACT_ATOMS: atom_id res chain seq x y z
N MET A 1 -7.76 -33.68 -36.70
CA MET A 1 -8.78 -34.00 -35.69
C MET A 1 -8.44 -33.24 -34.41
N PRO A 2 -9.31 -32.38 -33.87
CA PRO A 2 -9.01 -31.63 -32.65
C PRO A 2 -9.13 -32.58 -31.44
N VAL A 3 -8.09 -32.62 -30.62
CA VAL A 3 -8.08 -33.36 -29.36
C VAL A 3 -8.86 -32.52 -28.34
N THR A 4 -10.06 -32.98 -27.99
CA THR A 4 -10.87 -32.39 -26.93
C THR A 4 -10.51 -33.04 -25.60
N PHE A 5 -9.95 -32.26 -24.67
CA PHE A 5 -9.81 -32.68 -23.27
C PHE A 5 -11.09 -32.35 -22.52
N SER A 6 -11.90 -33.36 -22.23
CA SER A 6 -12.99 -33.25 -21.26
C SER A 6 -12.42 -33.39 -19.85
N VAL A 7 -12.35 -32.29 -19.10
CA VAL A 7 -11.99 -32.34 -17.68
C VAL A 7 -13.21 -32.85 -16.90
N PRO A 8 -13.13 -33.99 -16.21
CA PRO A 8 -14.23 -34.46 -15.36
C PRO A 8 -14.39 -33.52 -14.18
N THR A 9 -15.57 -32.91 -14.08
CA THR A 9 -16.01 -32.05 -12.98
C THR A 9 -16.37 -32.88 -11.74
N SER A 10 -15.46 -33.74 -11.26
CA SER A 10 -15.58 -34.30 -9.92
C SER A 10 -14.93 -33.31 -8.96
N PHE A 11 -15.76 -32.44 -8.36
CA PHE A 11 -15.35 -31.66 -7.20
C PHE A 11 -15.02 -32.63 -6.07
N SER A 12 -13.74 -32.99 -5.95
CA SER A 12 -13.19 -33.52 -4.71
C SER A 12 -13.36 -32.44 -3.64
N GLU A 13 -14.05 -32.77 -2.54
CA GLU A 13 -14.18 -31.97 -1.32
C GLU A 13 -12.85 -31.74 -0.57
N SER A 14 -11.71 -32.07 -1.18
CA SER A 14 -10.37 -31.81 -0.65
C SER A 14 -9.72 -30.53 -1.25
N ALA A 15 -10.51 -29.56 -1.67
CA ALA A 15 -9.97 -28.29 -2.17
C ALA A 15 -9.33 -27.54 -1.00
N MET A 16 -7.99 -27.59 -0.91
CA MET A 16 -7.22 -26.73 -0.01
C MET A 16 -7.74 -25.29 -0.13
N PRO A 17 -7.91 -24.56 1.00
CA PRO A 17 -8.34 -23.17 0.95
C PRO A 17 -7.42 -22.43 -0.02
N LEU A 18 -8.01 -21.90 -1.10
CA LEU A 18 -7.27 -21.19 -2.14
C LEU A 18 -6.36 -20.18 -1.44
N LEU A 19 -5.04 -20.40 -1.56
CA LEU A 19 -4.02 -19.51 -1.01
C LEU A 19 -4.40 -18.06 -1.33
N PRO A 20 -4.12 -17.11 -0.42
CA PRO A 20 -4.47 -15.71 -0.63
C PRO A 20 -4.01 -15.27 -2.01
N ARG A 21 -4.99 -14.90 -2.86
CA ARG A 21 -4.73 -14.47 -4.23
C ARG A 21 -3.78 -13.28 -4.17
N LEU A 22 -2.61 -13.43 -4.79
CA LEU A 22 -1.67 -12.33 -4.99
C LEU A 22 -2.43 -11.16 -5.60
N ARG A 23 -2.35 -9.99 -4.96
CA ARG A 23 -3.06 -8.79 -5.40
C ARG A 23 -2.39 -8.23 -6.64
N TRP A 24 -2.89 -8.64 -7.81
CA TRP A 24 -2.34 -8.25 -9.10
C TRP A 24 -2.79 -6.84 -9.50
N TYR A 25 -1.84 -5.97 -9.83
CA TYR A 25 -2.15 -4.64 -10.39
C TYR A 25 -1.73 -4.58 -11.87
N PRO A 26 -2.63 -4.25 -12.81
CA PRO A 26 -2.34 -4.22 -14.25
C PRO A 26 -1.12 -3.36 -14.63
N ARG A 27 -0.88 -2.26 -13.88
CA ARG A 27 0.26 -1.35 -14.08
C ARG A 27 1.64 -2.03 -13.97
N PHE A 28 1.73 -3.18 -13.30
CA PHE A 28 2.99 -3.92 -13.14
C PHE A 28 3.16 -5.06 -14.14
N ALA A 29 2.20 -5.29 -15.05
CA ALA A 29 2.20 -6.42 -15.96
C ALA A 29 3.45 -6.46 -16.86
N VAL A 30 3.83 -5.32 -17.44
CA VAL A 30 5.00 -5.23 -18.33
C VAL A 30 6.30 -5.51 -17.56
N LYS A 31 6.45 -4.89 -16.38
CA LYS A 31 7.63 -5.08 -15.53
C LYS A 31 7.77 -6.53 -15.08
N TYR A 32 6.68 -7.12 -14.61
CA TYR A 32 6.65 -8.52 -14.19
C TYR A 32 6.96 -9.47 -15.35
N LYS A 33 6.40 -9.22 -16.54
CA LYS A 33 6.69 -10.00 -17.76
C LYS A 33 8.17 -9.99 -18.12
N ASN A 34 8.82 -8.83 -18.02
CA ASN A 34 10.25 -8.70 -18.30
C ASN A 34 11.08 -9.44 -17.23
N GLN A 35 10.76 -9.26 -15.95
CA GLN A 35 11.45 -9.96 -14.86
C GLN A 35 11.31 -11.49 -14.95
N LEU A 36 10.13 -11.97 -15.35
CA LEU A 36 9.90 -13.40 -15.55
C LEU A 36 10.70 -13.92 -16.74
N ARG A 37 10.75 -13.16 -17.85
CA ARG A 37 11.56 -13.50 -19.02
C ARG A 37 13.04 -13.64 -18.68
N ASP A 38 13.56 -12.76 -17.82
CA ASP A 38 14.96 -12.78 -17.43
C ASP A 38 15.28 -13.92 -16.43
N ALA A 39 14.31 -14.32 -15.60
CA ALA A 39 14.50 -15.33 -14.57
C ALA A 39 14.30 -16.78 -15.05
N VAL A 40 13.44 -16.99 -16.04
CA VAL A 40 13.08 -18.33 -16.55
C VAL A 40 14.27 -19.12 -17.11
N PRO A 41 15.22 -18.54 -17.89
CA PRO A 41 16.37 -19.28 -18.41
C PRO A 41 17.20 -19.95 -17.31
N GLY A 42 17.46 -19.24 -16.21
CA GLY A 42 18.24 -19.77 -15.09
C GLY A 42 17.55 -20.89 -14.29
N ILE A 43 16.25 -21.11 -14.48
CA ILE A 43 15.48 -22.22 -13.89
C ILE A 43 15.51 -23.43 -14.82
N ILE A 44 15.40 -23.20 -16.13
CA ILE A 44 15.46 -24.25 -17.15
C ILE A 44 16.83 -24.92 -17.13
N ASP A 45 17.90 -24.14 -17.00
CA ASP A 45 19.28 -24.66 -17.00
C ASP A 45 19.64 -25.48 -15.74
N ARG A 46 18.82 -25.42 -14.68
CA ARG A 46 19.04 -26.14 -13.40
C ARG A 46 18.04 -27.28 -13.16
N ALA A 47 17.22 -27.61 -14.17
CA ALA A 47 16.21 -28.65 -14.05
C ALA A 47 16.87 -30.04 -14.07
N ASP A 48 17.28 -30.50 -12.90
CA ASP A 48 17.94 -31.79 -12.73
C ASP A 48 16.89 -32.89 -12.54
N GLY A 49 16.17 -33.26 -13.62
CA GLY A 49 15.32 -34.46 -13.77
C GLY A 49 14.08 -34.62 -12.85
N ASP A 50 14.02 -33.94 -11.71
CA ASP A 50 12.96 -34.05 -10.72
C ASP A 50 11.90 -32.97 -10.92
N VAL A 51 10.72 -33.42 -11.35
CA VAL A 51 9.57 -32.57 -11.68
C VAL A 51 9.06 -31.80 -10.46
N ASP A 52 9.17 -32.36 -9.26
CA ASP A 52 8.65 -31.74 -8.03
C ASP A 52 9.56 -30.60 -7.58
N ILE A 53 10.88 -30.79 -7.62
CA ILE A 53 11.86 -29.75 -7.33
C ILE A 53 11.73 -28.59 -8.33
N TRP A 54 11.50 -28.93 -9.60
CA TRP A 54 11.31 -27.93 -10.65
C TRP A 54 10.01 -27.12 -10.46
N ALA A 55 8.91 -27.79 -10.13
CA ALA A 55 7.63 -27.13 -9.85
C ALA A 55 7.75 -26.17 -8.66
N ILE A 56 8.42 -26.59 -7.58
CA ILE A 56 8.67 -25.74 -6.41
C ILE A 56 9.52 -24.51 -6.77
N SER A 57 10.56 -24.70 -7.58
CA SER A 57 11.44 -23.62 -8.05
C SER A 57 10.69 -22.55 -8.87
N ILE A 58 9.82 -23.00 -9.77
CA ILE A 58 8.95 -22.09 -10.56
C ILE A 58 7.99 -21.33 -9.67
N VAL A 59 7.28 -22.03 -8.78
CA VAL A 59 6.32 -21.42 -7.86
C VAL A 59 6.99 -20.38 -6.97
N ASN A 60 8.18 -20.68 -6.44
CA ASN A 60 8.95 -19.75 -5.63
C ASN A 60 9.43 -18.53 -6.43
N THR A 61 9.84 -18.72 -7.69
CA THR A 61 10.26 -17.60 -8.53
C THR A 61 9.08 -16.68 -8.86
N ILE A 62 7.94 -17.25 -9.24
CA ILE A 62 6.70 -16.51 -9.48
C ILE A 62 6.31 -15.71 -8.23
N ARG A 63 6.36 -16.33 -7.05
CA ARG A 63 6.03 -15.68 -5.77
C ARG A 63 6.99 -14.53 -5.45
N ASN A 64 8.29 -14.73 -5.64
CA ASN A 64 9.32 -13.71 -5.36
C ASN A 64 9.21 -12.51 -6.31
N LEU A 65 8.91 -12.75 -7.59
CA LEU A 65 8.72 -11.66 -8.54
C LEU A 65 7.41 -10.91 -8.31
N ALA A 66 6.36 -11.63 -7.89
CA ALA A 66 5.08 -11.01 -7.57
C ALA A 66 5.16 -10.12 -6.31
N SER A 67 5.89 -10.55 -5.28
CA SER A 67 5.99 -9.80 -4.01
C SER A 67 6.71 -8.45 -4.14
N HIS A 68 7.56 -8.26 -5.15
CA HIS A 68 8.21 -6.98 -5.44
C HIS A 68 7.28 -5.89 -6.02
N THR A 69 6.04 -6.24 -6.36
CA THR A 69 5.03 -5.27 -6.82
C THR A 69 4.24 -4.64 -5.68
N ASP A 70 4.27 -5.24 -4.48
CA ASP A 70 3.49 -4.84 -3.31
C ASP A 70 4.32 -3.99 -2.33
N LYS A 71 5.16 -3.10 -2.87
CA LYS A 71 5.60 -1.94 -2.08
C LYS A 71 4.36 -1.07 -1.91
N GLY A 72 3.57 -1.36 -0.88
CA GLY A 72 2.34 -0.64 -0.54
C GLY A 72 2.55 0.85 -0.75
N ASP A 73 1.59 1.48 -1.45
CA ASP A 73 1.71 2.87 -1.90
C ASP A 73 2.28 3.70 -0.74
N LYS A 74 3.48 4.27 -0.91
CA LYS A 74 4.01 5.13 0.13
C LYS A 74 3.17 6.40 0.10
N LEU A 75 2.56 6.72 1.24
CA LEU A 75 1.91 8.00 1.39
C LEU A 75 2.98 9.08 1.21
N ASN A 76 2.93 9.82 0.10
CA ASN A 76 3.80 10.97 -0.17
C ASN A 76 3.36 12.16 0.68
N ALA A 77 3.34 11.96 1.99
CA ALA A 77 3.02 12.99 2.96
C ALA A 77 4.23 13.91 3.12
N LYS A 78 4.02 15.22 2.92
CA LYS A 78 5.03 16.25 3.23
C LYS A 78 5.41 16.24 4.72
N ASN A 79 4.46 15.85 5.57
CA ASN A 79 4.61 15.88 7.01
C ASN A 79 4.65 14.46 7.60
N PRO A 80 5.57 14.17 8.54
CA PRO A 80 5.74 12.84 9.12
C PRO A 80 4.58 12.39 10.02
N TRP A 81 3.76 13.33 10.49
CA TRP A 81 2.57 13.05 11.30
C TRP A 81 1.31 12.77 10.47
N TYR A 82 1.37 12.97 9.15
CA TYR A 82 0.24 12.77 8.26
C TYR A 82 0.22 11.32 7.78
N ASP A 83 -0.86 10.61 8.06
CA ASP A 83 -1.02 9.18 7.83
C ASP A 83 -2.21 8.86 6.91
N TRP A 84 -2.45 7.56 6.70
CA TRP A 84 -3.55 7.08 5.88
C TRP A 84 -4.93 7.44 6.42
N GLU A 85 -5.05 7.71 7.72
CA GLU A 85 -6.29 8.18 8.33
C GLU A 85 -6.59 9.61 7.90
N CYS A 86 -5.58 10.50 7.96
CA CYS A 86 -5.67 11.85 7.43
C CYS A 86 -6.03 11.86 5.93
N GLU A 87 -5.36 11.02 5.15
CA GLU A 87 -5.59 10.91 3.70
C GLU A 87 -7.01 10.43 3.37
N ARG A 88 -7.50 9.41 4.10
CA ARG A 88 -8.85 8.89 3.89
C ARG A 88 -9.92 9.93 4.22
N ALA A 89 -9.74 10.65 5.33
CA ALA A 89 -10.65 11.73 5.71
C ALA A 89 -10.64 12.88 4.69
N ARG A 90 -9.46 13.25 4.17
CA ARG A 90 -9.31 14.24 3.10
C ARG A 90 -10.01 13.81 1.81
N ARG A 91 -9.81 12.57 1.37
CA ARG A 91 -10.48 12.05 0.16
C ARG A 91 -11.98 12.09 0.30
N LYS A 92 -12.52 11.72 1.46
CA LYS A 92 -13.96 11.77 1.72
C LYS A 92 -14.51 13.19 1.60
N SER A 93 -13.86 14.17 2.25
CA SER A 93 -14.32 15.57 2.17
C SER A 93 -14.20 16.13 0.75
N MET A 94 -13.11 15.86 0.04
CA MET A 94 -12.92 16.35 -1.33
C MET A 94 -13.87 15.70 -2.33
N CYS A 95 -14.22 14.42 -2.14
CA CYS A 95 -15.22 13.74 -2.96
C CYS A 95 -16.61 14.40 -2.81
N LEU A 96 -17.02 14.68 -1.58
CA LEU A 96 -18.29 15.37 -1.30
C LEU A 96 -18.31 16.80 -1.87
N LEU A 97 -17.17 17.51 -1.83
CA LEU A 97 -17.05 18.82 -2.45
C LEU A 97 -17.20 18.73 -3.98
N GLY A 98 -16.58 17.74 -4.61
CA GLY A 98 -16.77 17.47 -6.05
C GLY A 98 -18.23 17.21 -6.38
N LEU A 99 -18.85 16.29 -5.64
CA LEU A 99 -20.26 15.95 -5.81
C LEU A 99 -21.19 17.16 -5.62
N HIS A 100 -20.93 18.02 -4.64
CA HIS A 100 -21.71 19.25 -4.46
C HIS A 100 -21.53 20.23 -5.62
N ARG A 101 -20.32 20.37 -6.17
CA ARG A 101 -20.07 21.23 -7.35
C ARG A 101 -20.80 20.72 -8.58
N ASP A 102 -20.92 19.41 -8.73
CA ASP A 102 -21.59 18.79 -9.87
C ASP A 102 -23.13 18.84 -9.74
N THR A 103 -23.66 18.67 -8.53
CA THR A 103 -25.12 18.53 -8.29
C THR A 103 -25.80 19.79 -7.76
N GLY A 104 -25.06 20.70 -7.14
CA GLY A 104 -25.62 21.86 -6.43
C GLY A 104 -26.44 21.53 -5.18
N SER A 105 -26.49 20.27 -4.74
CA SER A 105 -27.35 19.84 -3.64
C SER A 105 -26.87 20.36 -2.29
N ASP A 106 -27.76 21.03 -1.54
CA ASP A 106 -27.49 21.52 -0.19
C ASP A 106 -27.32 20.38 0.84
N MET A 107 -27.93 19.21 0.61
CA MET A 107 -27.70 18.04 1.45
C MET A 107 -26.24 17.59 1.37
N VAL A 108 -25.70 17.52 0.15
CA VAL A 108 -24.28 17.16 -0.08
C VAL A 108 -23.35 18.24 0.49
N ARG A 109 -23.76 19.51 0.45
CA ARG A 109 -23.02 20.60 1.10
C ARG A 109 -22.92 20.40 2.61
N ALA A 110 -24.03 20.05 3.28
CA ALA A 110 -24.03 19.77 4.71
C ALA A 110 -23.09 18.59 5.05
N ASP A 111 -23.16 17.51 4.26
CA ASP A 111 -22.27 16.36 4.43
C ASP A 111 -20.80 16.72 4.20
N TYR A 112 -20.50 17.54 3.20
CA TYR A 112 -19.15 18.06 2.97
C TYR A 112 -18.64 18.84 4.19
N VAL A 113 -19.44 19.73 4.75
CA VAL A 113 -19.05 20.54 5.92
C VAL A 113 -18.71 19.63 7.11
N LEU A 114 -19.56 18.62 7.38
CA LEU A 114 -19.31 17.64 8.44
C LEU A 114 -18.05 16.82 8.18
N ALA A 115 -17.87 16.32 6.97
CA ALA A 115 -16.69 15.55 6.59
C ALA A 115 -15.39 16.38 6.64
N ASN A 116 -15.45 17.65 6.25
CA ASN A 116 -14.33 18.57 6.30
C ASN A 116 -13.96 18.94 7.74
N HIS A 117 -14.96 19.12 8.61
CA HIS A 117 -14.73 19.30 10.04
C HIS A 117 -14.06 18.07 10.66
N ALA A 118 -14.55 16.87 10.35
CA ALA A 118 -13.95 15.61 10.80
C ALA A 118 -12.50 15.46 10.31
N TYR A 119 -12.22 15.78 9.04
CA TYR A 119 -10.87 15.80 8.49
C TYR A 119 -9.94 16.74 9.28
N LYS A 120 -10.36 17.99 9.51
CA LYS A 120 -9.58 18.96 10.29
C LYS A 120 -9.32 18.47 11.71
N ALA A 121 -10.31 17.86 12.36
CA ALA A 121 -10.16 17.28 13.69
C ALA A 121 -9.12 16.15 13.73
N VAL A 122 -9.15 15.23 12.75
CA VAL A 122 -8.15 14.15 12.64
C VAL A 122 -6.74 14.71 12.46
N VAL A 123 -6.57 15.68 11.54
CA VAL A 123 -5.29 16.34 11.29
C VAL A 123 -4.74 17.01 12.55
N LEU A 124 -5.57 17.76 13.26
CA LEU A 124 -5.16 18.45 14.49
C LEU A 124 -4.77 17.45 15.60
N ARG A 125 -5.55 16.38 15.77
CA ARG A 125 -5.25 15.31 16.73
C ARG A 125 -3.91 14.65 16.43
N LYS A 126 -3.72 14.17 15.20
CA LYS A 126 -2.49 13.49 14.77
C LYS A 126 -1.26 14.38 14.89
N ARG A 127 -1.40 15.66 14.53
CA ARG A 127 -0.35 16.66 14.71
C ARG A 127 0.02 16.80 16.19
N ARG A 128 -0.98 16.94 17.07
CA ARG A 128 -0.75 17.09 18.51
C ARG A 128 -0.06 15.86 19.09
N GLU A 129 -0.61 14.66 18.86
CA GLU A 129 -0.04 13.39 19.32
C GLU A 129 1.42 13.23 18.89
N PHE A 130 1.75 13.63 17.66
CA PHE A 130 3.12 13.60 17.16
C PHE A 130 4.06 14.54 17.91
N PHE A 131 3.67 15.81 18.10
CA PHE A 131 4.52 16.78 18.79
C PHE A 131 4.63 16.50 20.29
N ASP A 132 3.57 16.01 20.92
CA ASP A 132 3.60 15.56 22.31
C ASP A 132 4.56 14.38 22.47
N GLY A 133 4.45 13.38 21.59
CA GLY A 133 5.39 12.25 21.57
C GLY A 133 6.83 12.66 21.26
N LEU A 134 7.03 13.67 20.43
CA LEU A 134 8.36 14.21 20.13
C LEU A 134 8.94 14.95 21.33
N SER A 135 8.12 15.71 22.07
CA SER A 135 8.51 16.38 23.32
C SER A 135 8.99 15.38 24.36
N THR A 136 8.27 14.27 24.55
CA THR A 136 8.70 13.18 25.43
C THR A 136 10.05 12.59 24.99
N LYS A 137 10.22 12.33 23.68
CA LYS A 137 11.49 11.83 23.14
C LYS A 137 12.65 12.80 23.38
N PHE A 138 12.42 14.11 23.25
CA PHE A 138 13.45 15.11 23.54
C PHE A 138 13.91 15.09 25.00
N LYS A 139 13.04 14.75 25.95
CA LYS A 139 13.40 14.62 27.38
C LYS A 139 14.29 13.40 27.65
N GLU A 140 14.19 12.36 26.83
CA GLU A 140 14.90 11.09 27.01
C GLU A 140 16.28 11.06 26.33
N VAL A 141 16.58 12.05 25.49
CA VAL A 141 17.85 12.11 24.73
C VAL A 141 19.03 12.26 25.68
N ARG A 142 20.02 11.38 25.52
CA ARG A 142 21.29 11.42 26.26
C ARG A 142 22.49 11.75 25.39
N ASP A 143 22.36 11.60 24.08
CA ASP A 143 23.45 11.83 23.12
C ASP A 143 23.12 12.94 22.11
N SER A 144 24.16 13.69 21.77
CA SER A 144 24.16 14.74 20.75
C SER A 144 23.71 14.23 19.38
N SER A 145 24.04 13.00 19.01
CA SER A 145 23.64 12.42 17.72
C SER A 145 22.12 12.24 17.61
N GLU A 146 21.50 11.74 18.68
CA GLU A 146 20.05 11.54 18.77
C GLU A 146 19.29 12.86 18.81
N PHE A 147 19.83 13.86 19.51
CA PHE A 147 19.30 15.21 19.52
C PHE A 147 19.16 15.76 18.10
N TRP A 148 20.25 15.74 17.32
CA TRP A 148 20.23 16.26 15.95
C TRP A 148 19.33 15.45 15.02
N ARG A 149 19.18 14.14 15.25
CA ARG A 149 18.20 13.31 14.53
C ARG A 149 16.78 13.78 14.79
N LEU A 150 16.41 14.01 16.06
CA LEU A 150 15.08 14.52 16.41
C LEU A 150 14.86 15.96 15.93
N ALA A 151 15.88 16.82 16.00
CA ALA A 151 15.82 18.18 15.48
C ALA A 151 15.54 18.22 13.96
N LYS A 152 16.15 17.31 13.18
CA LYS A 152 15.85 17.16 11.74
C LYS A 152 14.39 16.76 11.50
N VAL A 153 13.86 15.86 12.31
CA VAL A 153 12.45 15.41 12.23
C VAL A 153 11.51 16.57 12.59
N PHE A 154 11.79 17.30 13.67
CA PHE A 154 11.04 18.49 14.07
C PHE A 154 11.00 19.53 12.95
N ARG A 155 12.16 19.85 12.36
CA ARG A 155 12.26 20.81 11.26
C ARG A 155 11.40 20.40 10.05
N ARG A 156 11.39 19.11 9.69
CA ARG A 156 10.53 18.60 8.62
C ARG A 156 9.06 18.72 8.98
N ALA A 157 8.69 18.40 10.22
CA ALA A 157 7.31 18.43 10.70
C ALA A 157 6.70 19.83 10.85
N SER A 158 7.55 20.84 11.07
CA SER A 158 7.15 22.25 11.25
C SER A 158 6.95 23.01 9.94
N SER A 159 7.16 22.37 8.78
CA SER A 159 6.89 23.01 7.49
C SER A 159 5.39 23.33 7.36
N PRO A 160 5.02 24.54 6.92
CA PRO A 160 3.62 24.97 6.90
C PRO A 160 2.78 24.04 6.02
N LEU A 161 1.60 23.69 6.55
CA LEU A 161 0.53 23.08 5.78
C LEU A 161 0.09 24.08 4.71
N MET A 162 0.39 23.81 3.44
CA MET A 162 -0.43 24.37 2.36
C MET A 162 -1.80 23.72 2.48
N CYS A 163 -2.71 24.41 3.16
CA CYS A 163 -4.14 24.15 3.13
C CYS A 163 -4.66 24.37 1.71
#